data_AF-A0A653RML7-F1
#
_entry.id   AF-A0A653RML7-F1
#
_cell.length_a   1.000
_cell.length_b   1.000
_cell.length_c   1.000
_cell.angle_alpha   90.00
_cell.angle_beta   90.00
_cell.angle_gamma   90.00
#
_symmetry.space_group_name_H-M   'P 1'
#
loop_
_entity.id
_entity.type
_entity.pdbx_description
1 polymer ?
#
loop_
_entity_poly.entity_id
_entity_poly.type
_entity_poly.pdbx_seq_one_letter_code
_entity_poly.pdbx_strand_id
1 'polypeptide(L)' 'MDYAKETNMSLIGVSHSASEYLVKETLMYDWFKENFDVDVTLIP' A
#
# COMPACT_ATOMS: atom_id res chain seq x y z
N MET A 1 -21.43 -3.23 -6.29
CA MET A 1 -20.69 -3.63 -7.50
C MET A 1 -21.37 -3.17 -8.79
N ASP A 2 -22.50 -2.46 -8.74
CA ASP A 2 -23.21 -2.09 -9.98
C ASP A 2 -22.45 -1.06 -10.81
N TYR A 3 -21.75 -0.12 -10.18
CA TYR A 3 -20.81 0.78 -10.88
C TYR A 3 -19.70 0.04 -11.64
N ALA A 4 -19.23 -1.09 -11.11
CA ALA A 4 -18.18 -1.88 -11.76
C ALA A 4 -18.63 -2.49 -13.09
N LYS A 5 -19.94 -2.64 -13.31
CA LYS A 5 -20.51 -3.19 -14.54
C LYS A 5 -20.65 -2.15 -15.65
N GLU A 6 -20.69 -0.86 -15.29
CA GLU A 6 -20.95 0.24 -16.24
C GLU A 6 -19.68 0.97 -16.68
N THR A 7 -18.57 0.76 -15.99
CA THR A 7 -17.30 1.41 -16.32
C THR A 7 -16.51 0.66 -17.38
N ASN A 8 -15.92 1.39 -18.33
CA ASN A 8 -14.96 0.84 -19.29
C ASN A 8 -13.54 0.71 -18.70
N MET A 9 -13.34 1.16 -17.45
CA MET A 9 -12.05 1.08 -16.77
C MET A 9 -11.86 -0.30 -16.13
N SER A 10 -10.65 -0.85 -16.25
CA SER A 10 -10.29 -2.08 -15.54
C SER A 10 -10.27 -1.83 -14.04
N LEU A 11 -11.06 -2.58 -13.29
CA LEU A 11 -11.06 -2.58 -11.82
C LEU A 11 -10.20 -3.73 -11.31
N ILE A 12 -9.09 -3.39 -10.67
CA ILE A 12 -8.20 -4.38 -10.03
C ILE A 12 -8.49 -4.35 -8.53
N GLY A 13 -9.09 -5.44 -8.04
CA GLY A 13 -9.30 -5.65 -6.62
C GLY A 13 -8.03 -6.18 -5.96
N VAL A 14 -7.43 -5.37 -5.09
CA VAL A 14 -6.42 -5.82 -4.12
C VAL A 14 -7.05 -5.87 -2.74
N SER A 15 -6.58 -6.74 -1.84
CA SER A 15 -7.09 -6.71 -0.47
C SER A 15 -6.74 -5.37 0.17
N HIS A 16 -7.62 -4.88 1.06
CA HIS A 16 -7.39 -3.62 1.76
C HIS A 16 -6.03 -3.63 2.48
N SER A 17 -5.74 -4.71 3.23
CA SER A 17 -4.47 -4.88 3.91
C SER A 17 -3.26 -4.95 2.98
N ALA A 18 -3.38 -5.60 1.81
CA ALA A 18 -2.27 -5.68 0.87
C ALA A 18 -1.94 -4.32 0.27
N SER A 19 -2.95 -3.51 -0.08
CA SER A 19 -2.71 -2.15 -0.59
C SER A 19 -2.03 -1.25 0.44
N GLU A 20 -2.40 -1.38 1.71
CA GLU A 20 -1.77 -0.61 2.80
C GLU A 20 -0.36 -1.11 3.12
N TYR A 21 -0.14 -2.42 3.09
CA TYR A 21 1.18 -3.01 3.31
C TYR A 21 2.17 -2.56 2.23
N LEU A 22 1.75 -2.52 0.96
CA LEU A 22 2.60 -2.08 -0.14
C LEU A 22 3.14 -0.66 0.09
N VAL A 23 2.31 0.25 0.61
CA VAL A 23 2.74 1.61 0.96
C VAL A 23 3.74 1.61 2.12
N LYS A 24 3.51 0.78 3.13
CA LYS A 24 4.44 0.64 4.27
C LYS A 24 5.81 0.17 3.82
N GLU A 25 5.84 -0.83 2.94
CA GLU A 25 7.07 -1.42 2.40
C GLU A 25 7.81 -0.46 1.45
N THR A 26 7.09 0.18 0.52
CA THR A 26 7.72 0.92 -0.59
C THR A 26 7.99 2.39 -0.31
N LEU A 27 7.23 3.01 0.60
CA LEU A 27 7.33 4.45 0.85
C LEU A 27 7.69 4.75 2.30
N MET A 28 7.07 4.08 3.28
CA MET A 28 7.25 4.46 4.68
C MET A 28 8.53 3.90 5.29
N TYR A 29 8.88 2.65 4.98
CA TYR A 29 10.04 1.97 5.57
C TYR A 29 11.34 2.74 5.37
N ASP A 30 11.66 3.09 4.13
CA ASP A 30 12.87 3.86 3.80
C ASP A 30 12.75 5.31 4.30
N TRP A 31 11.58 5.93 4.18
CA TRP A 31 11.38 7.30 4.66
C TRP A 31 11.66 7.44 6.16
N PHE A 32 11.24 6.48 7.00
CA PHE A 32 11.55 6.53 8.43
C PHE A 32 13.05 6.43 8.72
N LYS A 33 13.76 5.55 8.00
CA LYS A 33 15.21 5.38 8.14
C LYS A 33 16.00 6.61 7.69
N GLU A 34 15.53 7.29 6.65
CA GLU A 34 16.22 8.45 6.08
C GLU A 34 16.00 9.73 6.89
N ASN A 35 14.85 9.87 7.55
CA ASN A 35 14.46 11.11 8.22
C ASN A 35 14.65 11.09 9.73
N PHE A 36 14.87 9.91 10.32
CA PHE A 36 15.04 9.74 11.76
C PHE A 36 16.15 8.72 12.05
N ASP A 37 16.88 8.94 13.14
CA ASP A 37 17.86 7.99 13.66
C ASP A 37 17.16 6.88 14.46
N VAL A 38 16.44 6.01 13.75
CA VAL A 38 15.64 4.92 14.32
C VAL A 38 15.88 3.60 13.58
N ASP A 39 15.87 2.50 14.33
CA ASP A 39 15.87 1.16 13.73
C ASP A 39 14.45 0.74 13.36
N VAL A 40 14.23 0.43 12.09
CA VAL A 40 12.90 0.16 11.52
C VAL A 40 12.86 -1.29 11.05
N THR A 41 11.84 -2.03 11.51
CA THR A 41 11.54 -3.39 11.07
C THR A 41 10.12 -3.45 10.52
N LEU A 42 9.96 -4.00 9.32
CA LEU A 42 8.65 -4.24 8.70
C LEU A 42 8.11 -5.61 9.16
N ILE A 43 6.82 -5.66 9.55
CA ILE A 43 6.16 -6.89 10.02
C ILE A 43 5.03 -7.25 9.04
N PRO A 44 4.98 -8.52 8.56
CA PRO A 44 3.92 -9.02 7.68
C PRO A 44 2.51 -8.99 8.28
#